data_AF-A0A6F9C9Q7-F1
#
_entry.id   AF-A0A6F9C9Q7-F1
#
_cell.length_a   1.000
_cell.length_b   1.000
_cell.length_c   1.000
_cell.angle_alpha   90.00
_cell.angle_beta   90.00
_cell.angle_gamma   90.00
#
_symmetry.space_group_name_H-M   'P 1'
#
loop_
_entity.id
_entity.type
_entity.pdbx_description
1 polymer ?
#
loop_
_entity_poly.entity_id
_entity_poly.type
_entity_poly.pdbx_seq_one_letter_code
_entity_poly.pdbx_strand_id
1 'polypeptide(L)'
;MISLAGGAPNPNTFPFQSCSIQVKNGDTLIFNETMMKRALQYLASSGRTFTTFLQPTTVQRRVKWICVLQEGFCKLQPLGCNLINVPSDQHGMIPGGLKEVLSRWDPADVHKPHSPAPRVLYTIPNGGNPTRASMTTQRKREIYELARQYDLLINEDDPYYFLQFLSMDVDRQIIRTDSFSKIVS
;
A
#
# COMPACT_ATOMS: atom_id res chain seq x y z
N MET A 1 4.47 34.59 20.04
CA MET A 1 3.70 35.03 18.85
C MET A 1 2.29 34.48 18.99
N ILE A 2 1.26 35.31 18.92
CA ILE A 2 -0.15 34.86 18.96
C ILE A 2 -0.57 34.58 17.52
N SER A 3 -1.08 33.37 17.24
CA SER A 3 -1.55 33.00 15.90
C SER A 3 -3.04 33.27 15.78
N LEU A 4 -3.43 34.02 14.76
CA LEU A 4 -4.84 34.28 14.40
C LEU A 4 -5.25 33.60 13.08
N ALA A 5 -4.34 32.83 12.47
CA ALA A 5 -4.46 32.37 11.08
C ALA A 5 -4.83 30.87 10.92
N GLY A 6 -5.05 30.15 12.03
CA GLY A 6 -5.43 28.74 12.01
C GLY A 6 -6.79 28.53 12.69
N GLY A 7 -7.73 27.89 11.99
CA GLY A 7 -9.03 27.47 12.55
C GLY A 7 -8.94 26.30 13.55
N ALA A 8 -7.82 26.18 14.27
CA ALA A 8 -7.60 25.14 15.25
C ALA A 8 -8.28 25.53 16.57
N PRO A 9 -9.27 24.76 17.05
CA PRO A 9 -9.95 25.05 18.31
C PRO A 9 -9.00 24.97 19.50
N ASN A 10 -9.30 25.72 20.56
CA ASN A 10 -8.50 25.73 21.79
C ASN A 10 -8.54 24.33 22.45
N PRO A 11 -7.40 23.66 22.70
CA PRO A 11 -7.39 22.33 23.29
C PRO A 11 -8.04 22.21 24.68
N ASN A 12 -8.15 23.32 25.42
CA ASN A 12 -8.82 23.34 26.72
C ASN A 12 -10.35 23.21 26.60
N THR A 13 -10.93 23.37 25.42
CA THR A 13 -12.38 23.20 25.21
C THR A 13 -12.74 21.77 24.82
N PHE A 14 -11.77 20.86 24.69
CA PHE A 14 -12.06 19.47 24.37
C PHE A 14 -12.68 18.75 25.58
N PRO A 15 -13.78 17.99 25.41
CA PRO A 15 -14.52 17.38 26.52
C PRO A 15 -13.87 16.11 27.09
N PHE A 16 -12.65 15.76 26.69
CA PHE A 16 -11.95 14.55 27.11
C PHE A 16 -10.65 14.88 27.84
N GLN A 17 -10.60 14.58 29.14
CA GLN A 17 -9.43 14.87 29.98
C GLN A 17 -8.37 13.77 29.93
N SER A 18 -8.76 12.50 29.91
CA SER A 18 -7.84 11.37 29.86
C SER A 18 -8.51 10.14 29.24
N CYS A 19 -7.71 9.16 28.83
CA CYS A 19 -8.19 7.87 28.34
C CYS A 19 -7.26 6.76 28.88
N SER A 20 -7.81 5.57 29.12
CA SER A 20 -7.02 4.38 29.42
C SER A 20 -7.49 3.22 28.55
N ILE A 21 -6.53 2.47 28.00
CA ILE A 21 -6.79 1.30 27.16
C ILE A 21 -6.12 0.10 27.81
N GLN A 22 -6.91 -0.89 28.21
CA GLN A 22 -6.39 -2.15 28.71
C GLN A 22 -6.10 -3.09 27.55
N VAL A 23 -4.88 -3.62 27.50
CA VAL A 23 -4.45 -4.59 26.50
C VAL A 23 -4.48 -6.00 27.09
N LYS A 24 -4.64 -7.01 26.23
CA LYS A 24 -4.90 -8.41 26.65
C LYS A 24 -3.79 -9.03 27.49
N ASN A 25 -2.57 -8.50 27.45
CA ASN A 25 -1.46 -8.96 28.28
C ASN A 25 -1.52 -8.40 29.72
N GLY A 26 -2.55 -7.62 30.06
CA GLY A 26 -2.76 -7.04 31.39
C GLY A 26 -2.22 -5.62 31.55
N ASP A 27 -1.45 -5.11 30.58
CA ASP A 27 -0.95 -3.74 30.64
C ASP A 27 -2.08 -2.72 30.41
N THR A 28 -1.92 -1.52 30.97
CA THR A 28 -2.84 -0.40 30.74
C THR A 28 -2.09 0.77 30.13
N LEU A 29 -2.48 1.16 28.92
CA LEU A 29 -1.98 2.34 28.24
C LEU A 29 -2.77 3.56 28.72
N ILE A 30 -2.09 4.52 29.36
CA ILE A 30 -2.71 5.72 29.92
C ILE A 30 -2.38 6.94 29.06
N PHE A 31 -3.42 7.62 28.59
CA PHE A 31 -3.34 8.88 27.86
C PHE A 31 -3.73 10.02 28.80
N ASN A 32 -2.73 10.80 29.20
CA ASN A 32 -2.94 11.97 30.05
C ASN A 32 -3.54 13.16 29.27
N GLU A 33 -3.89 14.23 29.98
CA GLU A 33 -4.50 15.44 29.40
C GLU A 33 -3.66 16.08 28.31
N THR A 34 -2.33 16.13 28.48
CA THR A 34 -1.43 16.64 27.45
C THR A 34 -1.47 15.79 26.18
N MET A 35 -1.52 14.46 26.31
CA MET A 35 -1.65 13.54 25.19
C MET A 35 -3.03 13.64 24.52
N MET A 36 -4.11 13.75 25.29
CA MET A 36 -5.47 13.91 24.77
C MET A 36 -5.62 15.21 23.98
N LYS A 37 -5.16 16.34 24.54
CA LYS A 37 -5.13 17.64 23.87
C LYS A 37 -4.38 17.59 22.55
N ARG A 38 -3.25 16.87 22.53
CA ARG A 38 -2.50 16.66 21.30
C ARG A 38 -3.32 15.80 20.34
N ALA A 39 -3.73 14.59 20.74
CA ALA A 39 -4.39 13.58 19.91
C ALA A 39 -5.66 14.09 19.21
N LEU A 40 -6.47 14.90 19.91
CA LEU A 40 -7.72 15.45 19.41
C LEU A 40 -7.54 16.68 18.51
N GLN A 41 -6.37 17.30 18.52
CA GLN A 41 -6.07 18.45 17.65
C GLN A 41 -5.77 18.01 16.21
N TYR A 42 -6.08 18.89 15.26
CA TYR A 42 -5.74 18.75 13.85
C TYR A 42 -4.26 18.43 13.63
N LEU A 43 -4.01 17.74 12.54
CA LEU A 43 -2.69 17.34 12.12
C LEU A 43 -2.57 17.30 10.60
N ALA A 44 -1.33 17.22 10.10
CA ALA A 44 -1.03 16.96 8.70
C ALA A 44 -1.64 15.61 8.24
N SER A 45 -1.97 15.54 6.95
CA SER A 45 -2.54 14.35 6.29
C SER A 45 -1.65 13.11 6.36
N SER A 46 -0.35 13.29 6.59
CA SER A 46 0.62 12.20 6.81
C SER A 46 0.47 11.46 8.14
N GLY A 47 -0.36 11.97 9.06
CA GLY A 47 -0.43 11.47 10.43
C GLY A 47 0.74 11.94 11.32
N ARG A 48 0.69 11.57 12.60
CA ARG A 48 1.73 11.90 13.61
C ARG A 48 2.97 11.02 13.39
N THR A 49 4.03 11.27 14.16
CA THR A 49 5.33 10.57 14.21
C THR A 49 5.29 9.03 14.39
N PHE A 50 4.14 8.39 14.18
CA PHE A 50 4.03 6.97 13.84
C PHE A 50 4.79 6.63 12.52
N THR A 51 5.07 7.64 11.70
CA THR A 51 5.93 7.57 10.51
C THR A 51 7.40 7.25 10.80
N THR A 52 7.85 7.22 12.06
CA THR A 52 9.20 6.71 12.40
C THR A 52 9.22 5.18 12.48
N PHE A 53 8.08 4.55 12.78
CA PHE A 53 7.94 3.08 12.84
C PHE A 53 7.65 2.47 11.47
N LEU A 54 6.93 3.22 10.62
CA LEU A 54 6.67 2.89 9.22
C LEU A 54 7.71 3.61 8.37
N GLN A 55 8.74 2.91 7.87
CA GLN A 55 9.79 3.54 7.06
C GLN A 55 9.19 4.39 5.92
N PRO A 56 9.62 5.66 5.77
CA PRO A 56 9.02 6.55 4.79
C PRO A 56 9.64 6.29 3.41
N THR A 57 8.91 5.62 2.53
CA THR A 57 9.14 5.70 1.08
C THR A 57 7.87 6.07 0.37
N THR A 58 7.49 7.34 0.44
CA THR A 58 6.38 7.90 -0.35
C THR A 58 6.89 8.26 -1.75
N VAL A 59 6.55 7.46 -2.76
CA VAL A 59 6.70 7.81 -4.19
C VAL A 59 5.31 8.11 -4.73
N GLN A 60 5.02 9.40 -4.98
CA GLN A 60 3.75 9.82 -5.57
C GLN A 60 3.93 9.97 -7.09
N ARG A 61 3.58 8.93 -7.85
CA ARG A 61 3.46 8.98 -9.32
C ARG A 61 1.97 8.99 -9.70
N ARG A 62 1.56 9.90 -10.60
CA ARG A 62 0.22 9.84 -11.21
C ARG A 62 0.20 8.68 -12.20
N VAL A 63 -0.71 7.73 -12.03
CA VAL A 63 -0.81 6.57 -12.92
C VAL A 63 -2.21 6.44 -13.53
N LYS A 64 -2.27 6.07 -14.81
CA LYS A 64 -3.49 5.97 -15.63
C LYS A 64 -3.88 4.53 -16.02
N TRP A 65 -3.04 3.53 -15.76
CA TRP A 65 -3.23 2.14 -16.25
C TRP A 65 -2.74 1.10 -15.23
N ILE A 66 -3.56 0.08 -14.95
CA ILE A 66 -3.36 -0.87 -13.83
C ILE A 66 -3.64 -2.31 -14.30
N CYS A 67 -2.64 -3.20 -14.23
CA CYS A 67 -2.80 -4.65 -14.28
C CYS A 67 -3.23 -5.16 -12.90
N VAL A 68 -4.27 -6.01 -12.85
CA VAL A 68 -4.90 -6.42 -11.58
C VAL A 68 -5.05 -7.94 -11.52
N LEU A 69 -4.82 -8.49 -10.33
CA LEU A 69 -5.38 -9.76 -9.90
C LEU A 69 -6.55 -9.56 -8.92
N GLN A 70 -7.66 -10.21 -9.27
CA GLN A 70 -8.82 -10.65 -8.48
C GLN A 70 -9.40 -9.71 -7.38
N GLU A 71 -10.65 -9.31 -7.64
CA GLU A 71 -11.74 -8.92 -6.71
C GLU A 71 -11.66 -7.61 -5.89
N GLY A 72 -10.48 -7.04 -5.61
CA GLY A 72 -10.39 -5.78 -4.85
C GLY A 72 -10.78 -4.50 -5.61
N PHE A 73 -10.67 -4.52 -6.95
CA PHE A 73 -10.56 -3.30 -7.75
C PHE A 73 -11.62 -3.09 -8.84
N CYS A 74 -12.77 -3.79 -8.76
CA CYS A 74 -13.96 -3.46 -9.55
C CYS A 74 -14.34 -1.95 -9.42
N LYS A 75 -13.94 -1.32 -8.32
CA LYS A 75 -14.10 0.12 -8.03
C LYS A 75 -13.25 1.07 -8.90
N LEU A 76 -12.30 0.59 -9.71
CA LEU A 76 -11.50 1.45 -10.61
C LEU A 76 -12.07 1.54 -12.02
N GLN A 77 -13.01 0.65 -12.39
CA GLN A 77 -13.68 0.72 -13.70
C GLN A 77 -14.32 2.10 -13.95
N PRO A 78 -14.96 2.77 -12.96
CA PRO A 78 -15.49 4.13 -13.14
C PRO A 78 -14.43 5.20 -13.39
N LEU A 79 -13.16 4.95 -13.03
CA LEU A 79 -12.04 5.88 -13.26
C LEU A 79 -11.45 5.74 -14.67
N GLY A 80 -12.01 4.86 -15.52
CA GLY A 80 -11.54 4.63 -16.88
C GLY A 80 -10.27 3.78 -16.96
N CYS A 81 -9.91 3.08 -15.89
CA CYS A 81 -8.76 2.16 -15.89
C CYS A 81 -9.11 0.88 -16.64
N ASN A 82 -8.31 0.53 -17.66
CA ASN A 82 -8.37 -0.78 -18.30
C ASN A 82 -7.67 -1.83 -17.42
N LEU A 83 -8.39 -2.88 -17.04
CA LEU A 83 -7.92 -3.93 -16.16
C LEU A 83 -7.54 -5.16 -16.99
N ILE A 84 -6.29 -5.60 -16.85
CA ILE A 84 -5.80 -6.80 -17.52
C ILE A 84 -5.56 -7.86 -16.44
N ASN A 85 -6.22 -9.01 -16.59
CA ASN A 85 -6.05 -10.16 -15.71
C ASN A 85 -4.83 -10.97 -16.11
N VAL A 86 -4.11 -11.47 -15.11
CA VAL A 86 -2.95 -12.37 -15.27
C VAL A 86 -3.34 -13.74 -14.68
N PRO A 87 -2.95 -14.87 -15.30
CA PRO A 87 -3.24 -16.17 -14.71
C PRO A 87 -2.47 -16.37 -13.39
N SER A 88 -3.12 -17.07 -12.47
CA SER A 88 -2.59 -17.39 -11.14
C SER A 88 -2.88 -18.85 -10.79
N ASP A 89 -2.05 -19.44 -9.93
CA ASP A 89 -2.23 -20.79 -9.40
C ASP A 89 -2.19 -20.79 -7.86
N GLN A 90 -2.04 -21.97 -7.26
CA GLN A 90 -1.94 -22.16 -5.81
C GLN A 90 -0.78 -21.40 -5.12
N HIS A 91 0.21 -20.94 -5.90
CA HIS A 91 1.35 -20.15 -5.45
C HIS A 91 1.25 -18.69 -5.93
N GLY A 92 0.07 -18.23 -6.33
CA GLY A 92 -0.22 -16.85 -6.72
C GLY A 92 0.04 -16.61 -8.21
N MET A 93 0.43 -15.38 -8.56
CA MET A 93 0.64 -14.97 -9.95
C MET A 93 1.70 -15.85 -10.64
N ILE A 94 1.41 -16.28 -11.87
CA ILE A 94 2.33 -17.07 -12.70
C ILE A 94 3.21 -16.10 -13.51
N PRO A 95 4.54 -16.10 -13.31
CA PRO A 95 5.44 -15.19 -14.04
C PRO A 95 5.39 -15.36 -15.56
N GLY A 96 5.25 -16.61 -16.03
CA GLY A 96 5.09 -16.91 -17.46
C GLY A 96 3.84 -16.27 -18.07
N GLY A 97 2.72 -16.26 -17.35
CA GLY A 97 1.50 -15.61 -17.80
C GLY A 97 1.60 -14.08 -17.79
N LEU A 98 2.30 -13.51 -16.81
CA LEU A 98 2.60 -12.08 -16.80
C LEU A 98 3.45 -11.71 -18.03
N LYS A 99 4.47 -12.50 -18.35
CA LYS A 99 5.33 -12.30 -19.52
C LYS A 99 4.53 -12.35 -20.83
N GLU A 100 3.63 -13.31 -20.98
CA GLU A 100 2.77 -13.44 -22.17
C GLU A 100 1.82 -12.25 -22.34
N VAL A 101 1.29 -11.72 -21.24
CA VAL A 101 0.47 -10.51 -21.27
C VAL A 101 1.33 -9.32 -21.72
N LEU A 102 2.51 -9.15 -21.12
CA LEU A 102 3.41 -8.02 -21.41
C LEU A 102 4.06 -8.09 -22.79
N SER A 103 4.22 -9.28 -23.39
CA SER A 103 4.82 -9.44 -24.72
C SER A 103 4.03 -8.80 -25.86
N ARG A 104 2.81 -8.33 -25.60
CA ARG A 104 2.00 -7.54 -26.56
C ARG A 104 2.54 -6.13 -26.78
N TRP A 105 3.42 -5.66 -25.90
CA TRP A 105 4.04 -4.34 -25.96
C TRP A 105 5.56 -4.46 -26.05
N ASP A 106 6.18 -3.55 -26.77
CA ASP A 106 7.63 -3.39 -26.75
C ASP A 106 8.04 -2.62 -25.48
N PRO A 107 9.02 -3.11 -24.69
CA PRO A 107 9.59 -2.37 -23.57
C PRO A 107 9.97 -0.92 -23.89
N ALA A 108 10.47 -0.64 -25.10
CA ALA A 108 10.85 0.71 -25.51
C ALA A 108 9.65 1.67 -25.66
N ASP A 109 8.45 1.13 -25.86
CA ASP A 109 7.23 1.90 -26.11
C ASP A 109 6.46 2.25 -24.84
N VAL A 110 6.84 1.71 -23.68
CA VAL A 110 6.12 1.94 -22.40
C VAL A 110 6.24 3.39 -21.93
N HIS A 111 7.35 4.05 -22.23
CA HIS A 111 7.59 5.45 -21.84
C HIS A 111 6.94 6.47 -22.79
N LYS A 112 6.41 6.04 -23.93
CA LYS A 112 5.80 6.96 -24.89
C LYS A 112 4.53 7.60 -24.29
N PRO A 113 4.30 8.91 -24.51
CA PRO A 113 3.06 9.54 -24.14
C PRO A 113 1.90 8.86 -24.88
N HIS A 114 0.80 8.60 -24.18
CA HIS A 114 -0.37 7.86 -24.69
C HIS A 114 -0.15 6.37 -25.00
N SER A 115 0.96 5.77 -24.58
CA SER A 115 1.15 4.33 -24.72
C SER A 115 0.02 3.56 -23.98
N PRO A 116 -0.59 2.54 -24.63
CA PRO A 116 -1.60 1.68 -24.02
C PRO A 116 -0.99 0.61 -23.10
N ALA A 117 0.35 0.58 -22.98
CA ALA A 117 1.04 -0.36 -22.11
C ALA A 117 0.62 -0.19 -20.63
N PRO A 118 0.52 -1.30 -19.88
CA PRO A 118 0.24 -1.23 -18.46
C PRO A 118 1.35 -0.48 -17.73
N ARG A 119 0.99 0.25 -16.66
CA ARG A 119 1.94 1.06 -15.87
C ARG A 119 2.03 0.65 -14.41
N VAL A 120 1.00 -0.02 -13.88
CA VAL A 120 0.95 -0.51 -12.50
C VAL A 120 0.68 -2.00 -12.52
N LEU A 121 1.36 -2.74 -11.65
CA LEU A 121 1.06 -4.13 -11.33
C LEU A 121 0.52 -4.20 -9.91
N TYR A 122 -0.74 -4.59 -9.74
CA TYR A 122 -1.30 -4.87 -8.42
C TYR A 122 -1.14 -6.34 -8.08
N THR A 123 -0.64 -6.63 -6.87
CA THR A 123 -0.49 -8.00 -6.38
C THR A 123 -0.68 -8.09 -4.88
N ILE A 124 -1.23 -9.22 -4.43
CA ILE A 124 -1.29 -9.64 -3.02
C ILE A 124 -0.31 -10.82 -2.91
N PRO A 125 0.96 -10.57 -2.57
CA PRO A 125 1.99 -11.61 -2.65
C PRO A 125 1.84 -12.66 -1.55
N ASN A 126 1.21 -12.33 -0.42
CA ASN A 126 1.08 -13.20 0.73
C ASN A 126 -0.39 -13.31 1.13
N GLY A 127 -0.89 -14.53 1.35
CA GLY A 127 -2.26 -14.76 1.80
C GLY A 127 -3.33 -14.18 0.87
N GLY A 128 -3.16 -14.36 -0.45
CA GLY A 128 -4.04 -13.83 -1.48
C GLY A 128 -5.53 -14.00 -1.14
N ASN A 129 -6.35 -13.00 -1.36
CA ASN A 129 -7.80 -13.10 -1.13
C ASN A 129 -8.51 -13.26 -2.48
N PRO A 130 -9.35 -14.30 -2.72
CA PRO A 130 -9.79 -15.38 -1.83
C PRO A 130 -8.91 -16.65 -1.87
N THR A 131 -7.90 -16.70 -2.74
CA THR A 131 -7.14 -17.92 -3.08
C THR A 131 -6.27 -18.48 -1.96
N ARG A 132 -5.98 -17.68 -0.93
CA ARG A 132 -5.00 -17.88 0.16
C ARG A 132 -3.57 -18.18 -0.32
N ALA A 133 -3.31 -17.98 -1.60
CA ALA A 133 -2.02 -18.29 -2.20
C ALA A 133 -0.94 -17.34 -1.70
N SER A 134 0.26 -17.86 -1.47
CA SER A 134 1.45 -17.06 -1.15
C SER A 134 2.55 -17.34 -2.15
N MET A 135 3.13 -16.28 -2.69
CA MET A 135 4.15 -16.34 -3.70
C MET A 135 5.49 -16.75 -3.10
N THR A 136 6.19 -17.67 -3.75
CA THR A 136 7.56 -18.02 -3.36
C THR A 136 8.51 -16.87 -3.68
N THR A 137 9.64 -16.79 -2.96
CA THR A 137 10.68 -15.78 -3.21
C THR A 137 11.18 -15.78 -4.66
N GLN A 138 11.27 -16.97 -5.27
CA GLN A 138 11.68 -17.12 -6.67
C GLN A 138 10.68 -16.44 -7.61
N ARG A 139 9.36 -16.64 -7.42
CA ARG A 139 8.34 -15.98 -8.23
C ARG A 139 8.33 -14.46 -8.04
N LYS A 140 8.52 -13.99 -6.80
CA LYS A 140 8.65 -12.55 -6.52
C LYS A 140 9.82 -11.95 -7.30
N ARG A 141 10.96 -12.66 -7.38
CA ARG A 141 12.13 -12.21 -8.16
C ARG A 141 11.83 -12.14 -9.65
N GLU A 142 11.25 -13.19 -10.22
CA GLU A 142 10.92 -13.22 -11.67
C GLU A 142 9.92 -12.12 -12.05
N ILE A 143 8.91 -11.87 -11.21
CA ILE A 143 7.96 -10.77 -11.42
C ILE A 143 8.63 -9.42 -11.28
N TYR A 144 9.53 -9.25 -10.30
CA TYR A 144 10.28 -8.02 -10.14
C TYR A 144 11.15 -7.75 -11.38
N GLU A 145 11.84 -8.75 -11.92
CA GLU A 145 12.63 -8.61 -13.15
C GLU A 145 11.77 -8.21 -14.35
N LEU A 146 10.58 -8.81 -14.51
CA LEU A 146 9.61 -8.40 -15.54
C LEU A 146 9.12 -6.97 -15.31
N ALA A 147 8.83 -6.60 -14.06
CA ALA A 147 8.43 -5.22 -13.73
C ALA A 147 9.52 -4.21 -14.08
N ARG A 148 10.80 -4.53 -13.83
CA ARG A 148 11.92 -3.68 -14.23
C ARG A 148 12.05 -3.54 -15.74
N GLN A 149 11.90 -4.64 -16.49
CA GLN A 149 12.02 -4.63 -17.95
C GLN A 149 10.97 -3.73 -18.60
N TYR A 150 9.76 -3.70 -18.03
CA TYR A 150 8.62 -2.94 -18.54
C TYR A 150 8.31 -1.66 -17.73
N ASP A 151 9.22 -1.20 -16.86
CA ASP A 151 9.05 -0.03 -15.96
C ASP A 151 7.67 0.03 -15.27
N LEU A 152 7.25 -1.11 -14.71
CA LEU A 152 5.98 -1.24 -13.99
C LEU A 152 6.13 -0.81 -12.53
N LEU A 153 5.22 0.05 -12.08
CA LEU A 153 5.05 0.36 -10.67
C LEU A 153 4.30 -0.79 -9.98
N ILE A 154 4.92 -1.46 -9.02
CA ILE A 154 4.28 -2.54 -8.27
C ILE A 154 3.51 -1.92 -7.11
N ASN A 155 2.21 -2.19 -7.02
CA ASN A 155 1.41 -1.90 -5.84
C ASN A 155 1.17 -3.21 -5.07
N GLU A 156 1.84 -3.34 -3.94
CA GLU A 156 1.80 -4.50 -3.08
C GLU A 156 0.80 -4.28 -1.94
N ASP A 157 -0.31 -5.03 -1.98
CA ASP A 157 -1.31 -5.02 -0.91
C ASP A 157 -1.14 -6.28 -0.07
N ASP A 158 -0.47 -6.12 1.06
CA ASP A 158 -0.11 -7.24 1.92
C ASP A 158 -0.46 -6.93 3.38
N PRO A 159 -1.74 -7.13 3.76
CA PRO A 159 -2.20 -6.94 5.13
C PRO A 159 -1.62 -7.97 6.12
N TYR A 160 -0.88 -8.99 5.64
CA TYR A 160 -0.31 -10.07 6.44
C TYR A 160 1.22 -10.03 6.54
N TYR A 161 1.85 -9.00 5.98
CA TYR A 161 3.30 -8.92 5.82
C TYR A 161 4.14 -8.97 7.08
N PHE A 162 3.60 -8.50 8.21
CA PHE A 162 4.33 -8.57 9.49
C PHE A 162 4.68 -10.02 9.89
N LEU A 163 4.18 -11.02 9.14
CA LEU A 163 4.54 -12.42 9.27
C LEU A 163 5.75 -12.85 8.40
N GLN A 164 6.23 -12.06 7.44
CA GLN A 164 7.34 -12.44 6.52
C GLN A 164 8.26 -11.26 6.14
N PHE A 165 9.55 -11.38 6.45
CA PHE A 165 10.60 -10.40 6.16
C PHE A 165 11.27 -10.66 4.80
N LEU A 166 11.23 -9.72 3.84
CA LEU A 166 12.21 -9.62 2.74
C LEU A 166 12.06 -8.30 1.94
N SER A 167 13.10 -7.46 1.94
CA SER A 167 13.17 -6.23 1.13
C SER A 167 13.93 -6.48 -0.18
N MET A 168 13.20 -6.62 -1.29
CA MET A 168 13.76 -6.85 -2.64
C MET A 168 13.75 -5.60 -3.53
N ASP A 169 13.25 -4.46 -3.05
CA ASP A 169 13.09 -3.24 -3.86
C ASP A 169 14.37 -2.41 -3.93
N VAL A 170 15.15 -2.59 -5.00
CA VAL A 170 16.38 -1.84 -5.26
C VAL A 170 16.07 -0.53 -6.02
N ASP A 171 15.12 -0.56 -6.96
CA ASP A 171 14.84 0.56 -7.87
C ASP A 171 13.73 1.51 -7.39
N ARG A 172 13.15 1.30 -6.20
CA ARG A 172 12.04 2.09 -5.62
C ARG A 172 10.79 2.08 -6.49
N GLN A 173 10.46 0.90 -7.03
CA GLN A 173 9.30 0.69 -7.90
C GLN A 173 8.13 0.06 -7.14
N ILE A 174 8.30 -0.29 -5.86
CA ILE A 174 7.25 -0.91 -5.06
C ILE A 174 6.60 0.13 -4.16
N ILE A 175 5.31 0.35 -4.36
CA ILE A 175 4.43 1.00 -3.39
C ILE A 175 3.79 -0.09 -2.57
N ARG A 176 3.95 0.02 -1.25
CA ARG A 176 3.39 -0.92 -0.29
C ARG A 176 2.18 -0.31 0.40
N THR A 177 1.07 -1.04 0.43
CA THR A 177 -0.13 -0.66 1.15
C THR A 177 -0.37 -1.62 2.30
N ASP A 178 -0.20 -1.13 3.53
CA ASP A 178 -0.42 -1.88 4.77
C ASP A 178 -1.73 -1.46 5.44
N SER A 179 -2.23 -2.30 6.34
CA SER A 179 -3.41 -2.01 7.16
C SER A 179 -3.32 -2.63 8.55
N PHE A 180 -3.84 -1.93 9.56
CA PHE A 180 -4.01 -2.48 10.91
C PHE A 180 -5.22 -3.42 11.04
N SER A 181 -6.10 -3.48 10.04
CA SER A 181 -7.39 -4.20 10.12
C SER A 181 -7.28 -5.71 10.32
N LYS A 182 -6.13 -6.32 10.06
CA LYS A 182 -5.91 -7.77 10.21
C LYS A 182 -4.97 -8.13 11.36
N ILE A 183 -4.39 -7.13 12.01
CA ILE A 183 -3.38 -7.31 13.06
C ILE A 183 -3.85 -6.73 14.39
N VAL A 184 -4.54 -5.59 14.34
CA VAL A 184 -5.08 -4.90 15.52
C VAL A 184 -6.60 -5.06 15.56
N SER A 185 -7.32 -4.46 14.61
CA SER A 185 -8.78 -4.47 14.53
C SER A 185 -9.28 -3.86 13.22
#